data_AF-A0A4S2KVZ0-F1
#
_entry.id   AF-A0A4S2KVZ0-F1
#
_cell.length_a   1.000
_cell.length_b   1.000
_cell.length_c   1.000
_cell.angle_alpha   90.00
_cell.angle_beta   90.00
_cell.angle_gamma   90.00
#
_symmetry.space_group_name_H-M   'P 1'
#
loop_
_entity.id
_entity.type
_entity.pdbx_description
1 polymer ?
#
loop_
_entity_poly.entity_id
_entity_poly.type
_entity_poly.pdbx_seq_one_letter_code
_entity_poly.pdbx_strand_id
1 'polypeptide(L)'
;MMEFADSHDLKDIVSTLSYFLRKKSDAETDALGTKDTSLIERFSTFEKCTQSAFNIFIDLSTTKVTPTQRPEVLIILYFLLFKMDEIGLKGLEKILQLTSSQVAIALLKVLASEESQAKLKEAWNHLYGEEFVGKLLVKSFERWQPMLRQFSETYEAGLQKKKSRSDTKRTTVCRPFKLTQPLPRGIPIPWPIANMEKMRQVPRTVFAQPKEFQNIEEQRKQNRERIKELRLESDARQPSCARLSVRKKKQQELYCPSMFKAQPVKRVSNKADVRLNIASIVREWEVYKKMEEEQEKKFCDLEAGAFDCIAYKSWRSEQEKRKISDRLALAEKLRLSSLLSRESAFHAKRKLLQEKRTNASSLEEESHRLQQQLERINKAELMRASTVAKNVRANRRGVRLATRKVQVDKKNTAKLMAYEKQRDHERINERLDEDRRKKASIIKRIRSEEEAWLLQKENYPKPYDPTDIPGHGLLSEMSLAELKERLFLMRQQNSINLADKIEDIKCKRQTKSENITELQKLISCFKNAKSTSRKRQKNYYGQEEDLYDLYPELKDLAQLLLKRRRERQELLPANSRVKISR
;
A
#
# COMPACT_ATOMS: atom_id res chain seq x y z
N MET A 1 -19.68 37.30 7.46
CA MET A 1 -18.41 37.18 6.72
C MET A 1 -18.03 35.70 6.68
N MET A 2 -17.49 35.22 5.57
CA MET A 2 -17.07 33.83 5.39
C MET A 2 -15.75 33.86 4.63
N GLU A 3 -14.64 33.67 5.34
CA GLU A 3 -13.31 33.80 4.75
C GLU A 3 -12.98 32.56 3.92
N PHE A 4 -12.97 32.70 2.59
CA PHE A 4 -12.55 31.66 1.65
C PHE A 4 -11.02 31.52 1.67
N ALA A 5 -10.51 30.91 2.75
CA ALA A 5 -9.08 30.85 3.04
C ALA A 5 -8.26 30.09 1.98
N ASP A 6 -8.80 28.97 1.46
CA ASP A 6 -8.02 28.01 0.69
C ASP A 6 -8.39 27.86 -0.78
N SER A 7 -7.38 27.52 -1.60
CA SER A 7 -7.57 27.27 -3.04
C SER A 7 -8.10 25.86 -3.38
N HIS A 8 -8.29 25.00 -2.38
CA HIS A 8 -8.94 23.71 -2.54
C HIS A 8 -10.47 23.88 -2.53
N ASP A 9 -11.00 24.50 -1.47
CA ASP A 9 -12.42 24.80 -1.27
C ASP A 9 -13.07 25.46 -2.50
N LEU A 10 -12.44 26.48 -3.09
CA LEU A 10 -12.98 27.15 -4.28
C LEU A 10 -13.07 26.22 -5.51
N LYS A 11 -12.16 25.24 -5.65
CA LYS A 11 -12.25 24.25 -6.73
C LYS A 11 -13.32 23.21 -6.46
N ASP A 12 -13.44 22.77 -5.21
CA ASP A 12 -14.43 21.76 -4.83
C ASP A 12 -15.86 22.35 -4.87
N ILE A 13 -16.05 23.63 -4.51
CA ILE A 13 -17.31 24.36 -4.70
C ILE A 13 -17.66 24.51 -6.19
N VAL A 14 -16.70 24.93 -7.05
CA VAL A 14 -16.95 25.05 -8.50
C VAL A 14 -17.23 23.67 -9.12
N SER A 15 -16.54 22.61 -8.68
CA SER A 15 -16.79 21.24 -9.09
C SER A 15 -18.19 20.78 -8.70
N THR A 16 -18.60 21.00 -7.46
CA THR A 16 -19.94 20.67 -6.94
C THR A 16 -21.06 21.42 -7.66
N LEU A 17 -20.91 22.73 -7.89
CA LEU A 17 -21.90 23.51 -8.63
C LEU A 17 -21.94 23.13 -10.12
N SER A 18 -20.80 22.79 -10.74
CA SER A 18 -20.73 22.34 -12.13
C SER A 18 -21.33 20.94 -12.29
N TYR A 19 -21.14 20.05 -11.30
CA TYR A 19 -21.81 18.76 -11.21
C TYR A 19 -23.33 18.94 -11.06
N PHE A 20 -23.79 19.80 -10.15
CA PHE A 20 -25.22 20.11 -9.98
C PHE A 20 -25.83 20.65 -11.29
N LEU A 21 -25.20 21.63 -11.94
CA LEU A 21 -25.70 22.17 -13.22
C LEU A 21 -25.66 21.14 -14.37
N ARG A 22 -24.72 20.19 -14.37
CA ARG A 22 -24.68 19.09 -15.34
C ARG A 22 -25.69 17.99 -15.03
N LYS A 23 -26.07 17.79 -13.77
CA LYS A 23 -27.13 16.84 -13.37
C LYS A 23 -28.53 17.45 -13.42
N LYS A 24 -28.70 18.77 -13.43
CA LYS A 24 -30.03 19.41 -13.50
C LYS A 24 -30.78 19.19 -14.83
N SER A 25 -30.11 18.67 -15.87
CA SER A 25 -30.77 18.16 -17.08
C SER A 25 -31.29 16.72 -16.95
N ASP A 26 -30.79 15.97 -15.95
CA ASP A 26 -30.90 14.51 -15.85
C ASP A 26 -31.54 14.19 -14.48
N ALA A 27 -32.86 13.94 -14.46
CA ALA A 27 -33.76 14.16 -13.31
C ALA A 27 -33.55 13.30 -12.02
N GLU A 28 -32.39 13.41 -11.37
CA GLU A 28 -32.05 12.76 -10.10
C GLU A 28 -31.20 13.67 -9.20
N THR A 29 -31.78 14.24 -8.13
CA THR A 29 -31.10 15.21 -7.24
C THR A 29 -30.91 14.74 -5.78
N ASP A 30 -30.95 13.43 -5.53
CA ASP A 30 -31.03 12.86 -4.16
C ASP A 30 -29.67 12.50 -3.51
N ALA A 31 -28.62 13.31 -3.71
CA ALA A 31 -27.34 13.12 -3.01
C ALA A 31 -26.43 14.37 -2.99
N LEU A 32 -26.60 15.28 -2.01
CA LEU A 32 -25.62 16.34 -1.67
C LEU A 32 -25.77 16.79 -0.20
N GLY A 33 -24.69 17.34 0.39
CA GLY A 33 -24.57 17.57 1.83
C GLY A 33 -25.23 18.86 2.33
N THR A 34 -25.55 18.92 3.63
CA THR A 34 -26.31 20.01 4.27
C THR A 34 -25.63 21.38 4.32
N LYS A 35 -24.34 21.48 3.93
CA LYS A 35 -23.67 22.76 3.67
C LYS A 35 -23.85 23.19 2.22
N ASP A 36 -23.71 22.24 1.29
CA ASP A 36 -23.75 22.47 -0.15
C ASP A 36 -25.15 22.85 -0.63
N THR A 37 -26.20 22.27 -0.03
CA THR A 37 -27.60 22.66 -0.29
C THR A 37 -27.81 24.16 -0.13
N SER A 38 -27.27 24.77 0.93
CA SER A 38 -27.42 26.22 1.19
C SER A 38 -26.73 27.11 0.14
N LEU A 39 -25.71 26.61 -0.57
CA LEU A 39 -25.07 27.30 -1.69
C LEU A 39 -25.84 27.04 -3.00
N ILE A 40 -26.32 25.82 -3.21
CA ILE A 40 -27.12 25.42 -4.38
C ILE A 40 -28.46 26.16 -4.41
N GLU A 41 -29.16 26.27 -3.27
CA GLU A 41 -30.39 27.05 -3.11
C GLU A 41 -30.18 28.52 -3.48
N ARG A 42 -29.12 29.15 -2.94
CA ARG A 42 -28.76 30.55 -3.22
C ARG A 42 -28.31 30.78 -4.65
N PHE A 43 -27.66 29.81 -5.28
CA PHE A 43 -27.38 29.86 -6.71
C PHE A 43 -28.70 29.79 -7.51
N SER A 44 -29.60 28.86 -7.14
CA SER A 44 -30.88 28.66 -7.83
C SER A 44 -31.79 29.89 -7.77
N THR A 45 -31.78 30.67 -6.68
CA THR A 45 -32.55 31.92 -6.59
C THR A 45 -32.10 33.02 -7.57
N PHE A 46 -30.85 32.97 -8.05
CA PHE A 46 -30.29 33.94 -9.00
C PHE A 46 -30.00 33.34 -10.39
N GLU A 47 -30.43 32.11 -10.65
CA GLU A 47 -30.22 31.40 -11.91
C GLU A 47 -30.74 32.16 -13.13
N LYS A 48 -31.91 32.82 -13.02
CA LYS A 48 -32.46 33.65 -14.12
C LYS A 48 -31.58 34.87 -14.42
N CYS A 49 -30.99 35.47 -13.39
CA CYS A 49 -30.06 36.60 -13.51
C CYS A 49 -28.75 36.19 -14.20
N THR A 50 -28.19 35.03 -13.84
CA THR A 50 -26.94 34.51 -14.41
C THR A 50 -27.14 33.96 -15.82
N GLN A 51 -28.29 33.35 -16.12
CA GLN A 51 -28.68 32.95 -17.48
C GLN A 51 -28.89 34.15 -18.42
N SER A 52 -29.56 35.20 -17.95
CA SER A 52 -29.68 36.47 -18.69
C SER A 52 -28.30 37.07 -19.03
N ALA A 53 -27.40 37.12 -18.04
CA ALA A 53 -26.03 37.59 -18.25
C ALA A 53 -25.21 36.68 -19.19
N PHE A 54 -25.44 35.37 -19.18
CA PHE A 54 -24.79 34.41 -20.07
C PHE A 54 -25.23 34.55 -21.53
N ASN A 55 -26.51 34.84 -21.77
CA ASN A 55 -27.02 35.09 -23.12
C ASN A 55 -26.38 36.37 -23.70
N ILE A 56 -26.41 37.48 -22.94
CA ILE A 56 -25.76 38.75 -23.34
C ILE A 56 -24.25 38.57 -23.54
N PHE A 57 -23.59 37.68 -22.78
CA PHE A 57 -22.19 37.31 -23.02
C PHE A 57 -21.99 36.55 -24.34
N ILE A 58 -22.90 35.66 -24.74
CA ILE A 58 -22.84 35.01 -26.06
C ILE A 58 -23.06 36.05 -27.17
N ASP A 59 -24.04 36.93 -27.03
CA ASP A 59 -24.40 37.92 -28.05
C ASP A 59 -23.28 38.97 -28.27
N LEU A 60 -22.50 39.29 -27.22
CA LEU A 60 -21.39 40.26 -27.26
C LEU A 60 -20.00 39.64 -27.46
N SER A 61 -19.84 38.31 -27.36
CA SER A 61 -18.53 37.66 -27.50
C SER A 61 -18.37 36.86 -28.78
N THR A 62 -17.25 37.08 -29.47
CA THR A 62 -16.88 36.32 -30.68
C THR A 62 -16.31 34.92 -30.36
N THR A 63 -16.32 34.51 -29.10
CA THR A 63 -15.75 33.23 -28.62
C THR A 63 -16.79 32.13 -28.53
N LYS A 64 -16.59 31.05 -29.29
CA LYS A 64 -17.45 29.85 -29.24
C LYS A 64 -17.29 29.09 -27.91
N VAL A 65 -18.23 29.27 -26.99
CA VAL A 65 -18.34 28.49 -25.75
C VAL A 65 -18.90 27.10 -26.06
N THR A 66 -18.27 26.03 -25.56
CA THR A 66 -18.80 24.67 -25.74
C THR A 66 -19.91 24.36 -24.71
N PRO A 67 -20.86 23.44 -25.01
CA PRO A 67 -21.89 23.03 -24.04
C PRO A 67 -21.31 22.54 -22.71
N THR A 68 -20.12 21.92 -22.74
CA THR A 68 -19.38 21.51 -21.54
C THR A 68 -18.91 22.66 -20.66
N GLN A 69 -18.57 23.82 -21.25
CA GLN A 69 -18.09 25.02 -20.53
C GLN A 69 -19.23 25.91 -20.02
N ARG A 70 -20.45 25.78 -20.56
CA ARG A 70 -21.65 26.53 -20.12
C ARG A 70 -21.84 26.59 -18.59
N PRO A 71 -21.80 25.47 -17.82
CA PRO A 71 -21.96 25.53 -16.37
C PRO A 71 -20.81 26.28 -15.68
N GLU A 72 -19.57 26.10 -16.14
CA GLU A 72 -18.38 26.78 -15.61
C GLU A 72 -18.50 28.31 -15.78
N VAL A 73 -18.94 28.77 -16.96
CA VAL A 73 -19.18 30.19 -17.23
C VAL A 73 -20.33 30.76 -16.39
N LEU A 74 -21.45 30.03 -16.22
CA LEU A 74 -22.56 30.46 -15.37
C LEU A 74 -22.15 30.61 -13.89
N ILE A 75 -21.28 29.74 -13.40
CA ILE A 75 -20.71 29.81 -12.04
C ILE A 75 -19.75 30.99 -11.91
N ILE A 76 -18.91 31.22 -12.91
CA ILE A 76 -18.01 32.39 -12.97
C ILE A 76 -18.83 33.69 -12.95
N LEU A 77 -19.89 33.79 -13.75
CA LEU A 77 -20.81 34.93 -13.76
C LEU A 77 -21.48 35.12 -12.39
N TYR A 78 -21.97 34.06 -11.73
CA TYR A 78 -22.53 34.14 -10.39
C TYR A 78 -21.54 34.70 -9.35
N PHE A 79 -20.29 34.23 -9.36
CA PHE A 79 -19.26 34.75 -8.44
C PHE A 79 -18.91 36.21 -8.74
N LEU A 80 -18.85 36.59 -10.02
CA LEU A 80 -18.68 37.97 -10.45
C LEU A 80 -19.86 38.87 -10.05
N LEU A 81 -21.09 38.34 -10.09
CA LEU A 81 -22.33 39.06 -9.76
C LEU A 81 -22.51 39.30 -8.25
N PHE A 82 -22.34 38.26 -7.44
CA PHE A 82 -22.81 38.25 -6.04
C PHE A 82 -21.71 38.05 -5.00
N LYS A 83 -20.45 37.86 -5.41
CA LYS A 83 -19.37 37.44 -4.50
C LYS A 83 -18.01 38.11 -4.70
N MET A 84 -17.87 39.08 -5.61
CA MET A 84 -16.61 39.82 -5.78
C MET A 84 -16.14 40.53 -4.50
N ASP A 85 -17.07 41.07 -3.70
CA ASP A 85 -16.79 41.67 -2.40
C ASP A 85 -16.26 40.67 -1.35
N GLU A 86 -16.51 39.36 -1.52
CA GLU A 86 -16.02 38.29 -0.62
C GLU A 86 -14.76 37.58 -1.16
N ILE A 87 -14.55 37.59 -2.48
CA ILE A 87 -13.52 36.78 -3.17
C ILE A 87 -12.32 37.61 -3.64
N GLY A 88 -12.57 38.85 -4.09
CA GLY A 88 -11.56 39.76 -4.63
C GLY A 88 -10.78 39.26 -5.86
N LEU A 89 -9.90 40.11 -6.39
CA LEU A 89 -9.15 39.83 -7.63
C LEU A 89 -8.25 38.57 -7.54
N LYS A 90 -7.69 38.29 -6.35
CA LYS A 90 -6.85 37.08 -6.12
C LYS A 90 -7.64 35.78 -6.16
N GLY A 91 -8.92 35.80 -5.75
CA GLY A 91 -9.81 34.65 -5.89
C GLY A 91 -10.34 34.53 -7.32
N LEU A 92 -10.66 35.65 -7.97
CA LEU A 92 -11.05 35.68 -9.38
C LEU A 92 -9.98 35.07 -10.30
N GLU A 93 -8.69 35.36 -10.09
CA GLU A 93 -7.61 34.73 -10.87
C GLU A 93 -7.62 33.20 -10.73
N LYS A 94 -7.75 32.67 -9.50
CA LYS A 94 -7.82 31.22 -9.23
C LYS A 94 -9.03 30.58 -9.91
N ILE A 95 -10.16 31.27 -9.96
CA ILE A 95 -11.41 30.80 -10.59
C ILE A 95 -11.28 30.81 -12.12
N LEU A 96 -10.71 31.85 -12.72
CA LEU A 96 -10.53 31.95 -14.18
C LEU A 96 -9.50 30.97 -14.73
N GLN A 97 -8.59 30.46 -13.90
CA GLN A 97 -7.69 29.35 -14.25
C GLN A 97 -8.41 27.99 -14.39
N LEU A 98 -9.69 27.88 -14.02
CA LEU A 98 -10.49 26.65 -14.17
C LEU A 98 -11.14 26.52 -15.56
N THR A 99 -11.23 27.61 -16.33
CA THR A 99 -11.87 27.68 -17.65
C THR A 99 -10.83 27.99 -18.74
N SER A 100 -11.18 27.78 -20.02
CA SER A 100 -10.26 28.06 -21.12
C SER A 100 -9.82 29.52 -21.16
N SER A 101 -8.53 29.75 -21.41
CA SER A 101 -7.91 31.07 -21.32
C SER A 101 -8.48 32.10 -22.30
N GLN A 102 -9.07 31.65 -23.42
CA GLN A 102 -9.74 32.52 -24.39
C GLN A 102 -11.12 32.97 -23.90
N VAL A 103 -11.93 32.04 -23.35
CA VAL A 103 -13.24 32.38 -22.77
C VAL A 103 -13.07 33.27 -21.53
N ALA A 104 -12.04 33.03 -20.70
CA ALA A 104 -11.71 33.89 -19.56
C ALA A 104 -11.40 35.34 -19.98
N ILE A 105 -10.59 35.55 -21.04
CA ILE A 105 -10.31 36.90 -21.58
C ILE A 105 -11.59 37.52 -22.15
N ALA A 106 -12.38 36.77 -22.91
CA ALA A 106 -13.62 37.29 -23.51
C ALA A 106 -14.64 37.72 -22.45
N LEU A 107 -14.83 36.93 -21.39
CA LEU A 107 -15.69 37.27 -20.25
C LEU A 107 -15.26 38.59 -19.61
N LEU A 108 -13.98 38.73 -19.28
CA LEU A 108 -13.46 39.96 -18.67
C LEU A 108 -13.62 41.17 -19.60
N LYS A 109 -13.40 41.02 -20.91
CA LYS A 109 -13.57 42.11 -21.89
C LYS A 109 -15.02 42.53 -22.07
N VAL A 110 -15.96 41.58 -22.14
CA VAL A 110 -17.40 41.90 -22.18
C VAL A 110 -17.80 42.61 -20.90
N LEU A 111 -17.50 42.04 -19.73
CA LEU A 111 -17.91 42.60 -18.42
C LEU A 111 -17.23 43.92 -18.04
N ALA A 112 -16.10 44.28 -18.67
CA ALA A 112 -15.48 45.59 -18.55
C ALA A 112 -16.09 46.64 -19.51
N SER A 113 -16.93 46.24 -20.46
CA SER A 113 -17.59 47.13 -21.43
C SER A 113 -18.83 47.81 -20.85
N GLU A 114 -18.94 49.11 -21.10
CA GLU A 114 -20.08 49.94 -20.68
C GLU A 114 -21.36 49.54 -21.46
N GLU A 115 -21.20 49.05 -22.70
CA GLU A 115 -22.29 48.55 -23.54
C GLU A 115 -22.96 47.30 -22.93
N SER A 116 -22.18 46.38 -22.34
CA SER A 116 -22.76 45.19 -21.70
C SER A 116 -23.51 45.57 -20.44
N GLN A 117 -23.00 46.52 -19.65
CA GLN A 117 -23.66 46.99 -18.43
C GLN A 117 -25.03 47.61 -18.73
N ALA A 118 -25.14 48.39 -19.82
CA ALA A 118 -26.41 48.94 -20.27
C ALA A 118 -27.42 47.82 -20.61
N LYS A 119 -27.02 46.86 -21.45
CA LYS A 119 -27.86 45.71 -21.86
C LYS A 119 -28.23 44.79 -20.70
N LEU A 120 -27.32 44.58 -19.75
CA LEU A 120 -27.56 43.82 -18.52
C LEU A 120 -28.57 44.53 -17.61
N LYS A 121 -28.43 45.85 -17.42
CA LYS A 121 -29.37 46.66 -16.63
C LYS A 121 -30.79 46.63 -17.20
N GLU A 122 -30.92 46.76 -18.52
CA GLU A 122 -32.19 46.63 -19.24
C GLU A 122 -32.81 45.23 -19.06
N ALA A 123 -32.04 44.17 -19.34
CA ALA A 123 -32.51 42.79 -19.19
C ALA A 123 -32.84 42.39 -17.74
N TRP A 124 -32.15 42.97 -16.74
CA TRP A 124 -32.45 42.73 -15.32
C TRP A 124 -33.65 43.54 -14.83
N ASN A 125 -33.88 44.76 -15.33
CA ASN A 125 -35.10 45.54 -15.03
C ASN A 125 -36.38 44.82 -15.51
N HIS A 126 -36.29 43.99 -16.56
CA HIS A 126 -37.39 43.11 -16.99
C HIS A 126 -37.60 41.87 -16.10
N LEU A 127 -36.66 41.53 -15.22
CA LEU A 127 -36.69 40.33 -14.37
C LEU A 127 -36.86 40.65 -12.87
N TYR A 128 -36.44 41.84 -12.43
CA TYR A 128 -36.46 42.30 -11.04
C TYR A 128 -36.77 43.80 -11.01
N GLY A 129 -37.42 44.28 -9.94
CA GLY A 129 -37.77 45.69 -9.81
C GLY A 129 -36.55 46.63 -9.82
N GLU A 130 -36.70 47.80 -10.45
CA GLU A 130 -35.60 48.74 -10.74
C GLU A 130 -34.79 49.14 -9.51
N GLU A 131 -35.43 49.28 -8.33
CA GLU A 131 -34.73 49.56 -7.09
C GLU A 131 -33.74 48.45 -6.70
N PHE A 132 -34.09 47.18 -6.89
CA PHE A 132 -33.22 46.05 -6.58
C PHE A 132 -32.05 45.98 -7.56
N VAL A 133 -32.33 46.12 -8.86
CA VAL A 133 -31.32 46.14 -9.92
C VAL A 133 -30.35 47.31 -9.72
N GLY A 134 -30.88 48.52 -9.51
CA GLY A 134 -30.10 49.74 -9.32
C GLY A 134 -29.32 49.79 -8.00
N LYS A 135 -29.83 49.21 -6.90
CA LYS A 135 -29.14 49.25 -5.59
C LYS A 135 -28.13 48.12 -5.41
N LEU A 136 -28.40 46.91 -5.91
CA LEU A 136 -27.61 45.71 -5.60
C LEU A 136 -26.77 45.22 -6.79
N LEU A 137 -27.31 45.19 -8.00
CA LEU A 137 -26.62 44.67 -9.18
C LEU A 137 -25.78 45.75 -9.88
N VAL A 138 -26.38 46.87 -10.28
CA VAL A 138 -25.69 47.91 -11.07
C VAL A 138 -24.51 48.51 -10.29
N LYS A 139 -24.72 48.91 -9.03
CA LYS A 139 -23.68 49.51 -8.18
C LYS A 139 -22.51 48.57 -7.86
N SER A 140 -22.73 47.26 -7.78
CA SER A 140 -21.63 46.31 -7.58
C SER A 140 -20.79 46.16 -8.85
N PHE A 141 -21.40 46.18 -10.04
CA PHE A 141 -20.67 46.19 -11.31
C PHE A 141 -19.89 47.48 -11.55
N GLU A 142 -20.51 48.64 -11.36
CA GLU A 142 -19.86 49.95 -11.49
C GLU A 142 -18.61 50.04 -10.58
N ARG A 143 -18.70 49.52 -9.35
CA ARG A 143 -17.57 49.47 -8.39
C ARG A 143 -16.41 48.61 -8.87
N TRP A 144 -16.68 47.44 -9.45
CA TRP A 144 -15.64 46.48 -9.85
C TRP A 144 -15.11 46.68 -11.27
N GLN A 145 -15.86 47.33 -12.15
CA GLN A 145 -15.51 47.59 -13.56
C GLN A 145 -14.09 48.14 -13.80
N PRO A 146 -13.61 49.23 -13.16
CA PRO A 146 -12.28 49.77 -13.45
C PRO A 146 -11.17 48.77 -13.06
N MET A 147 -11.37 48.01 -11.99
CA MET A 147 -10.47 46.95 -11.56
C MET A 147 -10.50 45.75 -12.51
N LEU A 148 -11.69 45.37 -13.01
CA LEU A 148 -11.84 44.30 -14.01
C LEU A 148 -11.21 44.68 -15.36
N ARG A 149 -11.30 45.95 -15.79
CA ARG A 149 -10.66 46.47 -17.01
C ARG A 149 -9.13 46.28 -16.94
N GLN A 150 -8.49 46.81 -15.90
CA GLN A 150 -7.05 46.65 -15.63
C GLN A 150 -6.63 45.17 -15.44
N PHE A 151 -7.46 44.37 -14.80
CA PHE A 151 -7.22 42.94 -14.62
C PHE A 151 -7.27 42.17 -15.96
N SER A 152 -8.16 42.55 -16.87
CA SER A 152 -8.27 41.93 -18.21
C SER A 152 -6.99 42.12 -19.04
N GLU A 153 -6.44 43.34 -19.03
CA GLU A 153 -5.23 43.71 -19.77
C GLU A 153 -3.99 42.99 -19.22
N THR A 154 -3.84 42.95 -17.89
CA THR A 154 -2.73 42.26 -17.23
C THR A 154 -2.79 40.73 -17.38
N TYR A 155 -3.98 40.14 -17.33
CA TYR A 155 -4.20 38.71 -17.56
C TYR A 155 -3.89 38.31 -19.02
N GLU A 156 -4.35 39.07 -20.01
CA GLU A 156 -4.04 38.83 -21.42
C GLU A 156 -2.54 39.01 -21.71
N ALA A 157 -1.90 40.06 -21.19
CA ALA A 157 -0.45 40.26 -21.34
C ALA A 157 0.37 39.13 -20.70
N GLY A 158 -0.08 38.59 -19.55
CA GLY A 158 0.53 37.43 -18.90
C GLY A 158 0.42 36.15 -19.75
N LEU A 159 -0.68 35.97 -20.48
CA LEU A 159 -0.87 34.84 -21.40
C LEU A 159 -0.04 34.96 -22.68
N GLN A 160 0.09 36.17 -23.26
CA GLN A 160 0.95 36.37 -24.44
C GLN A 160 2.44 36.14 -24.11
N LYS A 161 2.91 36.59 -22.93
CA LYS A 161 4.28 36.32 -22.43
C LYS A 161 4.58 34.82 -22.20
N LYS A 162 3.55 33.97 -22.05
CA LYS A 162 3.71 32.50 -22.03
C LYS A 162 3.84 31.92 -23.43
N LYS A 163 3.11 32.44 -24.42
CA LYS A 163 3.19 32.00 -25.83
C LYS A 163 4.53 32.36 -26.48
N SER A 164 5.07 33.55 -26.20
CA SER A 164 6.35 34.01 -26.76
C SER A 164 7.60 33.28 -26.24
N ARG A 165 7.44 32.18 -25.48
CA ARG A 165 8.52 31.33 -24.95
C ARG A 165 8.62 29.96 -25.62
N SER A 166 7.79 29.63 -26.61
CA SER A 166 7.99 28.44 -27.45
C SER A 166 9.01 28.75 -28.55
N ASP A 167 10.16 28.07 -28.55
CA ASP A 167 11.23 28.28 -29.53
C ASP A 167 10.73 28.17 -30.99
N THR A 168 10.93 29.22 -31.77
CA THR A 168 10.66 29.21 -33.21
C THR A 168 11.71 28.36 -33.92
N LYS A 169 11.27 27.22 -34.48
CA LYS A 169 12.13 26.33 -35.27
C LYS A 169 12.70 27.11 -36.46
N ARG A 170 14.03 27.12 -36.61
CA ARG A 170 14.73 27.84 -37.67
C ARG A 170 14.38 27.29 -39.06
N THR A 171 14.12 28.18 -40.01
CA THR A 171 13.91 27.84 -41.43
C THR A 171 15.16 27.17 -42.03
N THR A 172 14.98 26.07 -42.74
CA THR A 172 16.06 25.37 -43.46
C THR A 172 16.43 26.10 -44.75
N VAL A 173 17.72 26.39 -44.93
CA VAL A 173 18.27 26.96 -46.17
C VAL A 173 18.67 25.82 -47.13
N CYS A 174 18.24 25.91 -48.39
CA CYS A 174 18.58 24.93 -49.42
C CYS A 174 20.09 24.93 -49.72
N ARG A 175 20.69 23.75 -49.78
CA ARG A 175 22.12 23.55 -50.09
C ARG A 175 22.25 22.85 -51.45
N PRO A 176 23.00 23.39 -52.43
CA PRO A 176 23.09 22.79 -53.75
C PRO A 176 23.78 21.41 -53.69
N PHE A 177 23.30 20.47 -54.50
CA PHE A 177 23.79 19.10 -54.54
C PHE A 177 24.98 18.96 -55.51
N LYS A 178 25.92 18.07 -55.20
CA LYS A 178 27.10 17.79 -56.04
C LYS A 178 26.76 16.71 -57.06
N LEU A 179 26.69 17.06 -58.36
CA LEU A 179 26.31 16.12 -59.42
C LEU A 179 27.41 15.10 -59.80
N THR A 180 28.69 15.42 -59.59
CA THR A 180 29.81 14.77 -60.30
C THR A 180 30.77 13.97 -59.39
N GLN A 181 30.26 13.38 -58.30
CA GLN A 181 30.99 12.37 -57.53
C GLN A 181 30.06 11.20 -57.19
N PRO A 182 30.33 9.96 -57.65
CA PRO A 182 29.53 8.80 -57.27
C PRO A 182 29.74 8.52 -55.78
N LEU A 183 28.65 8.45 -55.00
CA LEU A 183 28.74 8.02 -53.61
C LEU A 183 29.23 6.56 -53.55
N PRO A 184 30.13 6.21 -52.61
CA PRO A 184 30.52 4.82 -52.40
C PRO A 184 29.28 4.01 -52.01
N ARG A 185 29.14 2.79 -52.57
CA ARG A 185 28.01 1.90 -52.27
C ARG A 185 28.08 1.45 -50.81
N GLY A 186 27.30 2.11 -49.95
CA GLY A 186 27.13 1.69 -48.57
C GLY A 186 26.50 0.30 -48.49
N ILE A 187 27.06 -0.55 -47.63
CA ILE A 187 26.36 -1.75 -47.13
C ILE A 187 25.04 -1.26 -46.51
N PRO A 188 23.89 -1.92 -46.73
CA PRO A 188 22.62 -1.50 -46.15
C PRO A 188 22.67 -1.57 -44.63
N ILE A 189 22.92 -0.42 -44.00
CA ILE A 189 22.85 -0.24 -42.55
C ILE A 189 21.39 -0.47 -42.14
N PRO A 190 21.10 -1.32 -41.15
CA PRO A 190 19.74 -1.46 -40.62
C PRO A 190 19.18 -0.10 -40.22
N TRP A 191 17.88 0.11 -40.46
CA TRP A 191 17.18 1.35 -40.08
C TRP A 191 17.59 1.79 -38.68
N PRO A 192 18.16 3.00 -38.50
CA PRO A 192 18.56 3.46 -37.19
C PRO A 192 17.35 3.42 -36.26
N ILE A 193 17.41 2.56 -35.24
CA ILE A 193 16.39 2.51 -34.20
C ILE A 193 16.26 3.93 -33.68
N ALA A 194 15.06 4.51 -33.77
CA ALA A 194 14.85 5.92 -33.47
C ALA A 194 15.49 6.23 -32.11
N ASN A 195 16.42 7.18 -32.09
CA ASN A 195 17.17 7.56 -30.90
C ASN A 195 16.19 8.07 -29.84
N MET A 196 15.69 7.17 -29.01
CA MET A 196 14.81 7.49 -27.90
C MET A 196 15.54 8.52 -27.05
N GLU A 197 14.86 9.64 -26.74
CA GLU A 197 15.41 10.63 -25.81
C GLU A 197 15.89 9.88 -24.56
N LYS A 198 17.19 10.00 -24.23
CA LYS A 198 17.79 9.26 -23.11
C LYS A 198 16.94 9.51 -21.88
N MET A 199 16.24 8.47 -21.44
CA MET A 199 15.15 8.57 -20.46
C MET A 199 15.64 9.41 -19.28
N ARG A 200 14.95 10.52 -19.00
CA ARG A 200 15.38 11.52 -18.01
C ARG A 200 15.81 10.78 -16.76
N GLN A 201 17.06 11.00 -16.30
CA GLN A 201 17.62 10.24 -15.18
C GLN A 201 16.61 10.26 -14.03
N VAL A 202 16.16 9.05 -13.65
CA VAL A 202 15.05 8.90 -12.70
C VAL A 202 15.41 9.69 -11.44
N PRO A 203 14.57 10.67 -11.02
CA PRO A 203 14.91 11.55 -9.91
C PRO A 203 15.35 10.75 -8.69
N ARG A 204 16.43 11.15 -8.01
CA ARG A 204 16.98 10.40 -6.86
C ARG A 204 15.94 10.16 -5.76
N THR A 205 14.90 11.00 -5.69
CA THR A 205 13.73 10.85 -4.81
C THR A 205 12.90 9.58 -5.07
N VAL A 206 12.97 8.96 -6.26
CA VAL A 206 12.29 7.69 -6.56
C VAL A 206 13.02 6.48 -5.94
N PHE A 207 14.33 6.62 -5.69
CA PHE A 207 15.14 5.63 -4.99
C PHE A 207 15.30 5.94 -3.49
N ALA A 208 14.93 7.14 -3.06
CA ALA A 208 14.78 7.46 -1.64
C ALA A 208 13.55 6.74 -1.09
N GLN A 209 13.66 6.10 0.07
CA GLN A 209 12.49 5.49 0.70
C GLN A 209 11.48 6.58 1.12
N PRO A 210 10.18 6.39 0.82
CA PRO A 210 9.14 7.28 1.32
C PRO A 210 9.16 7.38 2.85
N LYS A 211 8.86 8.57 3.40
CA LYS A 211 8.91 8.87 4.85
C LYS A 211 8.00 7.94 5.67
N GLU A 212 6.95 7.45 5.04
CA GLU A 212 6.01 6.44 5.52
C GLU A 212 6.73 5.18 6.03
N PHE A 213 7.83 4.75 5.40
CA PHE A 213 8.64 3.63 5.89
C PHE A 213 9.37 3.95 7.19
N GLN A 214 9.91 5.17 7.33
CA GLN A 214 10.55 5.63 8.56
C GLN A 214 9.53 5.71 9.70
N ASN A 215 8.36 6.28 9.44
CA ASN A 215 7.23 6.32 10.39
C ASN A 215 6.80 4.90 10.83
N ILE A 216 6.77 3.92 9.90
CA ILE A 216 6.46 2.52 10.20
C ILE A 216 7.56 1.86 11.05
N GLU A 217 8.84 2.18 10.83
CA GLU A 217 9.93 1.66 11.66
C GLU A 217 9.95 2.28 13.07
N GLU A 218 9.65 3.57 13.19
CA GLU A 218 9.45 4.24 14.48
C GLU A 218 8.25 3.65 15.24
N GLN A 219 7.10 3.47 14.58
CA GLN A 219 5.95 2.79 15.19
C GLN A 219 6.26 1.34 15.57
N ARG A 220 7.08 0.61 14.79
CA ARG A 220 7.55 -0.74 15.16
C ARG A 220 8.49 -0.72 16.36
N LYS A 221 9.32 0.32 16.51
CA LYS A 221 10.20 0.52 17.67
C LYS A 221 9.37 0.84 18.92
N GLN A 222 8.49 1.83 18.84
CA GLN A 222 7.55 2.21 19.92
C GLN A 222 6.68 1.02 20.35
N ASN A 223 6.14 0.23 19.42
CA ASN A 223 5.38 -0.97 19.76
C ASN A 223 6.26 -2.06 20.42
N ARG A 224 7.52 -2.23 20.02
CA ARG A 224 8.46 -3.15 20.69
C ARG A 224 8.79 -2.68 22.11
N GLU A 225 8.91 -1.38 22.34
CA GLU A 225 9.14 -0.78 23.65
C GLU A 225 7.90 -0.95 24.54
N ARG A 226 6.71 -0.58 24.05
CA ARG A 226 5.42 -0.80 24.71
C ARG A 226 5.14 -2.27 25.04
N ILE A 227 5.54 -3.21 24.18
CA ILE A 227 5.42 -4.66 24.47
C ILE A 227 6.37 -5.10 25.59
N LYS A 228 7.58 -4.51 25.70
CA LYS A 228 8.48 -4.78 26.84
C LYS A 228 7.91 -4.19 28.13
N GLU A 229 7.36 -2.99 28.09
CA GLU A 229 6.71 -2.33 29.23
C GLU A 229 5.51 -3.13 29.73
N LEU A 230 4.56 -3.48 28.85
CA LEU A 230 3.41 -4.32 29.18
C LEU A 230 3.83 -5.70 29.71
N ARG A 231 4.94 -6.26 29.21
CA ARG A 231 5.51 -7.49 29.77
C ARG A 231 6.07 -7.27 31.18
N LEU A 232 6.85 -6.21 31.41
CA LEU A 232 7.39 -5.90 32.75
C LEU A 232 6.27 -5.63 33.76
N GLU A 233 5.21 -4.93 33.34
CA GLU A 233 4.01 -4.68 34.14
C GLU A 233 3.26 -5.99 34.46
N SER A 234 3.15 -6.91 33.50
CA SER A 234 2.58 -8.25 33.67
C SER A 234 3.43 -9.14 34.59
N ASP A 235 4.75 -9.18 34.37
CA ASP A 235 5.72 -9.96 35.16
C ASP A 235 5.77 -9.43 36.62
N ALA A 236 5.62 -8.11 36.82
CA ALA A 236 5.49 -7.50 38.14
C ALA A 236 4.16 -7.86 38.85
N ARG A 237 3.04 -7.84 38.11
CA ARG A 237 1.70 -8.27 38.59
C ARG A 237 1.53 -9.79 38.69
N GLN A 238 2.53 -10.58 38.33
CA GLN A 238 2.42 -12.04 38.31
C GLN A 238 2.21 -12.60 39.74
N PRO A 239 1.10 -13.33 39.99
CA PRO A 239 0.83 -13.90 41.31
C PRO A 239 1.84 -14.98 41.66
N SER A 240 2.08 -15.19 42.96
CA SER A 240 3.16 -16.06 43.47
C SER A 240 3.13 -17.50 42.92
N CYS A 241 1.94 -18.05 42.67
CA CYS A 241 1.75 -19.38 42.08
C CYS A 241 2.20 -19.51 40.61
N ALA A 242 2.28 -18.40 39.86
CA ALA A 242 2.75 -18.39 38.47
C ALA A 242 4.27 -18.09 38.35
N ARG A 243 4.90 -17.63 39.44
CA ARG A 243 6.36 -17.48 39.53
C ARG A 243 7.02 -18.85 39.61
N LEU A 244 7.38 -19.41 38.45
CA LEU A 244 8.11 -20.68 38.35
C LEU A 244 9.46 -20.60 39.07
N SER A 245 9.51 -21.03 40.34
CA SER A 245 10.75 -21.08 41.11
C SER A 245 11.81 -21.90 40.36
N VAL A 246 12.99 -21.33 40.16
CA VAL A 246 14.02 -21.90 39.28
C VAL A 246 14.80 -23.03 39.99
N ARG A 247 14.09 -24.10 40.35
CA ARG A 247 14.70 -25.42 40.52
C ARG A 247 15.19 -25.86 39.13
N LYS A 248 16.51 -25.74 38.90
CA LYS A 248 17.20 -26.11 37.66
C LYS A 248 17.05 -27.60 37.32
N LYS A 249 15.88 -28.02 36.82
CA LYS A 249 15.75 -29.30 36.12
C LYS A 249 16.52 -29.17 34.80
N LYS A 250 17.43 -30.13 34.56
CA LYS A 250 18.23 -30.20 33.33
C LYS A 250 17.28 -30.27 32.12
N GLN A 251 17.68 -29.63 31.02
CA GLN A 251 16.96 -29.72 29.76
C GLN A 251 16.90 -31.18 29.31
N GLN A 252 15.69 -31.74 29.28
CA GLN A 252 15.39 -32.96 28.56
C GLN A 252 14.41 -32.56 27.47
N GLU A 253 14.78 -32.77 26.21
CA GLU A 253 14.03 -32.28 25.05
C GLU A 253 12.74 -33.06 24.87
N LEU A 254 11.70 -32.67 25.61
CA LEU A 254 10.33 -33.09 25.36
C LEU A 254 9.87 -32.48 24.04
N TYR A 255 10.16 -33.20 22.96
CA TYR A 255 9.51 -33.07 21.67
C TYR A 255 7.99 -33.23 21.88
N CYS A 256 7.29 -32.10 21.98
CA CYS A 256 5.84 -32.05 21.97
C CYS A 256 5.37 -32.01 20.50
N PRO A 257 4.92 -33.12 19.90
CA PRO A 257 4.26 -33.05 18.60
C PRO A 257 2.96 -32.26 18.78
N SER A 258 2.92 -31.04 18.25
CA SER A 258 1.79 -30.11 18.36
C SER A 258 0.60 -30.55 17.48
N MET A 259 0.05 -31.74 17.76
CA MET A 259 -1.25 -32.18 17.27
C MET A 259 -2.34 -31.55 18.14
N PHE A 260 -2.47 -30.22 18.09
CA PHE A 260 -3.63 -29.52 18.65
C PHE A 260 -4.85 -29.81 17.77
N LYS A 261 -5.41 -31.02 17.92
CA LYS A 261 -6.66 -31.45 17.29
C LYS A 261 -7.80 -30.66 17.94
N ALA A 262 -8.04 -29.45 17.45
CA ALA A 262 -9.16 -28.63 17.85
C ALA A 262 -10.44 -29.47 17.73
N GLN A 263 -11.12 -29.70 18.86
CA GLN A 263 -12.39 -30.41 18.83
C GLN A 263 -13.36 -29.61 17.96
N PRO A 264 -14.04 -30.23 16.97
CA PRO A 264 -15.00 -29.52 16.15
C PRO A 264 -16.09 -28.99 17.08
N VAL A 265 -16.29 -27.66 17.08
CA VAL A 265 -17.28 -27.00 17.93
C VAL A 265 -18.62 -27.69 17.72
N LYS A 266 -19.16 -28.30 18.80
CA LYS A 266 -20.47 -28.94 18.76
C LYS A 266 -21.48 -27.89 18.31
N ARG A 267 -21.95 -28.01 17.06
CA ARG A 267 -22.95 -27.09 16.51
C ARG A 267 -24.24 -27.31 17.28
N VAL A 268 -24.49 -26.46 18.28
CA VAL A 268 -25.79 -26.38 18.94
C VAL A 268 -26.81 -26.20 17.83
N SER A 269 -27.77 -27.13 17.73
CA SER A 269 -28.83 -27.04 16.74
C SER A 269 -29.78 -25.94 17.18
N ASN A 270 -29.50 -24.70 16.75
CA ASN A 270 -30.27 -23.50 17.07
C ASN A 270 -31.65 -23.50 16.37
N LYS A 271 -32.45 -24.54 16.62
CA LYS A 271 -33.90 -24.58 16.48
C LYS A 271 -34.53 -23.85 17.68
N ALA A 272 -34.09 -22.61 17.91
CA ALA A 272 -34.81 -21.72 18.79
C ALA A 272 -36.00 -21.18 18.00
N ASP A 273 -37.22 -21.30 18.51
CA ASP A 273 -38.39 -20.69 17.90
C ASP A 273 -38.34 -19.18 18.12
N VAL A 274 -37.61 -18.50 17.22
CA VAL A 274 -37.49 -17.05 17.18
C VAL A 274 -38.86 -16.49 16.77
N ARG A 275 -39.70 -16.21 17.77
CA ARG A 275 -41.00 -15.55 17.60
C ARG A 275 -40.79 -14.19 16.92
N LEU A 276 -40.99 -14.16 15.60
CA LEU A 276 -40.73 -12.99 14.79
C LEU A 276 -41.63 -11.82 15.24
N ASN A 277 -41.00 -10.69 15.56
CA ASN A 277 -41.72 -9.44 15.82
C ASN A 277 -42.45 -9.00 14.54
N ILE A 278 -43.69 -8.52 14.69
CA ILE A 278 -44.54 -7.97 13.63
C ILE A 278 -43.77 -6.98 12.75
N ALA A 279 -43.05 -6.04 13.37
CA ALA A 279 -42.26 -5.05 12.65
C ALA A 279 -41.08 -5.65 11.87
N SER A 280 -40.59 -6.84 12.23
CA SER A 280 -39.57 -7.55 11.44
C SER A 280 -40.17 -8.30 10.25
N ILE A 281 -41.38 -8.85 10.39
CA ILE A 281 -42.11 -9.51 9.28
C ILE A 281 -42.44 -8.47 8.20
N VAL A 282 -43.00 -7.32 8.57
CA VAL A 282 -43.34 -6.24 7.62
C VAL A 282 -42.09 -5.69 6.92
N ARG A 283 -40.99 -5.45 7.65
CA ARG A 283 -39.72 -4.99 7.04
C ARG A 283 -39.07 -6.04 6.13
N GLU A 284 -39.20 -7.32 6.46
CA GLU A 284 -38.69 -8.40 5.61
C GLU A 284 -39.52 -8.54 4.32
N TRP A 285 -40.85 -8.38 4.41
CA TRP A 285 -41.73 -8.32 3.23
C TRP A 285 -41.39 -7.12 2.33
N GLU A 286 -41.26 -5.92 2.91
CA GLU A 286 -40.95 -4.68 2.18
C GLU A 286 -39.65 -4.79 1.35
N VAL A 287 -38.66 -5.53 1.85
CA VAL A 287 -37.42 -5.84 1.11
C VAL A 287 -37.67 -6.81 -0.05
N TYR A 288 -38.55 -7.81 0.10
CA TYR A 288 -38.90 -8.69 -1.03
C TYR A 288 -39.75 -7.96 -2.08
N LYS A 289 -40.75 -7.18 -1.66
CA LYS A 289 -41.59 -6.35 -2.54
C LYS A 289 -40.75 -5.41 -3.40
N LYS A 290 -39.77 -4.69 -2.81
CA LYS A 290 -38.86 -3.83 -3.58
C LYS A 290 -37.96 -4.59 -4.54
N MET A 291 -37.52 -5.81 -4.16
CA MET A 291 -36.74 -6.67 -5.05
C MET A 291 -37.57 -7.23 -6.22
N GLU A 292 -38.89 -7.37 -6.03
CA GLU A 292 -39.88 -7.78 -7.03
C GLU A 292 -40.22 -6.63 -7.99
N GLU A 293 -40.56 -5.45 -7.46
CA GLU A 293 -40.68 -4.19 -8.24
C GLU A 293 -39.41 -3.90 -9.06
N GLU A 294 -38.24 -4.23 -8.50
CA GLU A 294 -36.96 -4.14 -9.18
C GLU A 294 -36.80 -5.16 -10.32
N GLN A 295 -37.41 -6.35 -10.25
CA GLN A 295 -37.38 -7.30 -11.39
C GLN A 295 -38.43 -6.91 -12.42
N GLU A 296 -39.63 -6.52 -12.00
CA GLU A 296 -40.70 -6.02 -12.88
C GLU A 296 -40.21 -4.88 -13.76
N LYS A 297 -39.57 -3.86 -13.19
CA LYS A 297 -38.94 -2.77 -13.95
C LYS A 297 -37.93 -3.29 -14.98
N LYS A 298 -37.06 -4.24 -14.60
CA LYS A 298 -36.08 -4.85 -15.52
C LYS A 298 -36.76 -5.67 -16.63
N PHE A 299 -37.92 -6.28 -16.37
CA PHE A 299 -38.71 -6.93 -17.42
C PHE A 299 -39.35 -5.91 -18.35
N CYS A 300 -39.97 -4.84 -17.84
CA CYS A 300 -40.51 -3.75 -18.65
C CYS A 300 -39.43 -3.04 -19.48
N ASP A 301 -38.22 -2.85 -18.94
CA ASP A 301 -37.07 -2.33 -19.68
C ASP A 301 -36.72 -3.24 -20.88
N LEU A 302 -36.69 -4.56 -20.67
CA LEU A 302 -36.41 -5.55 -21.73
C LEU A 302 -37.55 -5.65 -22.75
N GLU A 303 -38.81 -5.56 -22.33
CA GLU A 303 -39.99 -5.47 -23.21
C GLU A 303 -39.97 -4.18 -24.05
N ALA A 304 -39.46 -3.08 -23.50
CA ALA A 304 -39.19 -1.83 -24.22
C ALA A 304 -37.91 -1.89 -25.10
N GLY A 305 -37.22 -3.03 -25.17
CA GLY A 305 -36.07 -3.26 -26.04
C GLY A 305 -34.70 -2.89 -25.44
N ALA A 306 -34.58 -2.76 -24.11
CA ALA A 306 -33.29 -2.54 -23.45
C ALA A 306 -32.31 -3.72 -23.67
N PHE A 307 -31.01 -3.45 -23.60
CA PHE A 307 -29.99 -4.45 -23.92
C PHE A 307 -29.83 -5.51 -22.82
N ASP A 308 -29.93 -6.78 -23.22
CA ASP A 308 -29.91 -7.94 -22.32
C ASP A 308 -28.50 -8.23 -21.77
N CYS A 309 -28.17 -7.56 -20.67
CA CYS A 309 -26.87 -7.64 -20.03
C CYS A 309 -26.52 -9.02 -19.41
N ILE A 310 -27.44 -10.00 -19.43
CA ILE A 310 -27.24 -11.33 -18.85
C ILE A 310 -26.12 -12.08 -19.60
N ALA A 311 -26.16 -12.10 -20.93
CA ALA A 311 -25.15 -12.76 -21.76
C ALA A 311 -23.76 -12.15 -21.58
N TYR A 312 -23.67 -10.82 -21.43
CA TYR A 312 -22.42 -10.13 -21.13
C TYR A 312 -21.89 -10.48 -19.73
N LYS A 313 -22.77 -10.55 -18.71
CA LYS A 313 -22.40 -10.91 -17.33
C LYS A 313 -21.95 -12.37 -17.19
N SER A 314 -22.59 -13.31 -17.89
CA SER A 314 -22.16 -14.71 -17.91
C SER A 314 -20.82 -14.87 -18.66
N TRP A 315 -20.68 -14.28 -19.84
CA TRP A 315 -19.40 -14.24 -20.58
C TRP A 315 -18.28 -13.63 -19.74
N ARG A 316 -18.52 -12.49 -19.08
CA ARG A 316 -17.53 -11.83 -18.22
C ARG A 316 -17.11 -12.71 -17.06
N SER A 317 -18.07 -13.36 -16.39
CA SER A 317 -17.79 -14.28 -15.28
C SER A 317 -16.94 -15.48 -15.75
N GLU A 318 -17.22 -15.99 -16.94
CA GLU A 318 -16.46 -17.06 -17.59
C GLU A 318 -15.04 -16.62 -17.99
N GLN A 319 -14.87 -15.39 -18.50
CA GLN A 319 -13.54 -14.80 -18.74
C GLN A 319 -12.75 -14.57 -17.44
N GLU A 320 -13.42 -14.21 -16.35
CA GLU A 320 -12.79 -14.03 -15.04
C GLU A 320 -12.37 -15.39 -14.44
N LYS A 321 -13.20 -16.44 -14.55
CA LYS A 321 -12.79 -17.84 -14.23
C LYS A 321 -11.56 -18.28 -15.01
N ARG A 322 -11.55 -18.13 -16.35
CA ARG A 322 -10.43 -18.55 -17.21
C ARG A 322 -9.13 -17.86 -16.81
N LYS A 323 -9.17 -16.54 -16.62
CA LYS A 323 -8.02 -15.76 -16.13
C LYS A 323 -7.52 -16.18 -14.75
N ILE A 324 -8.39 -16.73 -13.89
CA ILE A 324 -7.98 -17.31 -12.60
C ILE A 324 -7.34 -18.68 -12.82
N SER A 325 -7.94 -19.54 -13.64
CA SER A 325 -7.41 -20.86 -13.99
C SER A 325 -6.02 -20.78 -14.63
N ASP A 326 -5.85 -19.91 -15.63
CA ASP A 326 -4.57 -19.66 -16.30
C ASP A 326 -3.49 -19.16 -15.32
N ARG A 327 -3.86 -18.30 -14.37
CA ARG A 327 -2.94 -17.83 -13.31
C ARG A 327 -2.51 -18.95 -12.37
N LEU A 328 -3.43 -19.84 -11.99
CA LEU A 328 -3.13 -21.01 -11.16
C LEU A 328 -2.25 -22.02 -11.91
N ALA A 329 -2.56 -22.30 -13.18
CA ALA A 329 -1.77 -23.16 -14.04
C ALA A 329 -0.36 -22.61 -14.26
N LEU A 330 -0.21 -21.31 -14.54
CA LEU A 330 1.11 -20.67 -14.66
C LEU A 330 1.89 -20.71 -13.34
N ALA A 331 1.23 -20.49 -12.19
CA ALA A 331 1.88 -20.58 -10.88
C ALA A 331 2.38 -22.01 -10.59
N GLU A 332 1.58 -23.04 -10.89
CA GLU A 332 2.01 -24.44 -10.71
C GLU A 332 3.09 -24.83 -11.73
N LYS A 333 3.01 -24.38 -12.99
CA LYS A 333 4.06 -24.58 -14.01
C LYS A 333 5.39 -23.98 -13.58
N LEU A 334 5.38 -22.79 -12.97
CA LEU A 334 6.57 -22.14 -12.40
C LEU A 334 7.09 -22.88 -11.15
N ARG A 335 6.21 -23.37 -10.29
CA ARG A 335 6.57 -24.18 -9.11
C ARG A 335 7.20 -25.52 -9.51
N LEU A 336 6.59 -26.24 -10.44
CA LEU A 336 7.08 -27.53 -10.94
C LEU A 336 8.42 -27.37 -11.67
N SER A 337 8.57 -26.37 -12.55
CA SER A 337 9.85 -26.10 -13.24
C SER A 337 10.96 -25.63 -12.29
N SER A 338 10.65 -24.83 -11.27
CA SER A 338 11.60 -24.47 -10.20
C SER A 338 12.09 -25.69 -9.43
N LEU A 339 11.17 -26.60 -9.04
CA LEU A 339 11.52 -27.86 -8.40
C LEU A 339 12.32 -28.79 -9.34
N LEU A 340 11.99 -28.84 -10.62
CA LEU A 340 12.71 -29.63 -11.63
C LEU A 340 14.15 -29.11 -11.82
N SER A 341 14.33 -27.79 -11.86
CA SER A 341 15.63 -27.12 -11.90
C SER A 341 16.49 -27.45 -10.67
N ARG A 342 15.87 -27.52 -9.49
CA ARG A 342 16.57 -27.92 -8.25
C ARG A 342 17.08 -29.38 -8.32
N GLU A 343 16.27 -30.31 -8.84
CA GLU A 343 16.71 -31.70 -8.96
C GLU A 343 17.72 -31.90 -10.12
N SER A 344 17.61 -31.14 -11.23
CA SER A 344 18.61 -31.20 -12.31
C SER A 344 19.96 -30.61 -11.87
N ALA A 345 19.97 -29.55 -11.06
CA ALA A 345 21.18 -29.00 -10.43
C ALA A 345 21.83 -29.99 -9.45
N PHE A 346 21.04 -30.78 -8.72
CA PHE A 346 21.56 -31.89 -7.89
C PHE A 346 22.28 -32.94 -8.75
N HIS A 347 21.67 -33.36 -9.86
CA HIS A 347 22.28 -34.32 -10.79
C HIS A 347 23.56 -33.79 -11.44
N ALA A 348 23.57 -32.52 -11.89
CA ALA A 348 24.76 -31.87 -12.43
C ALA A 348 25.91 -31.81 -11.40
N LYS A 349 25.61 -31.43 -10.15
CA LYS A 349 26.59 -31.44 -9.05
C LYS A 349 27.11 -32.86 -8.77
N ARG A 350 26.28 -33.89 -8.89
CA ARG A 350 26.67 -35.30 -8.69
C ARG A 350 27.63 -35.78 -9.78
N LYS A 351 27.37 -35.45 -11.06
CA LYS A 351 28.29 -35.73 -12.18
C LYS A 351 29.66 -35.06 -12.00
N LEU A 352 29.67 -33.75 -11.72
CA LEU A 352 30.89 -32.98 -11.47
C LEU A 352 31.72 -33.56 -10.30
N LEU A 353 31.07 -34.04 -9.24
CA LEU A 353 31.74 -34.73 -8.13
C LEU A 353 32.27 -36.13 -8.49
N GLN A 354 31.70 -36.80 -9.49
CA GLN A 354 32.19 -38.08 -10.02
C GLN A 354 33.40 -37.86 -10.94
N GLU A 355 33.31 -36.90 -11.85
CA GLU A 355 34.41 -36.44 -12.73
C GLU A 355 35.62 -35.98 -11.90
N LYS A 356 35.41 -35.20 -10.82
CA LYS A 356 36.51 -34.82 -9.91
C LYS A 356 37.14 -36.01 -9.17
N ARG A 357 36.42 -37.11 -8.96
CA ARG A 357 36.96 -38.33 -8.33
C ARG A 357 37.77 -39.16 -9.32
N THR A 358 37.29 -39.33 -10.55
CA THR A 358 38.06 -40.03 -11.59
C THR A 358 39.35 -39.28 -11.90
N ASN A 359 39.29 -37.95 -12.00
CA ASN A 359 40.45 -37.12 -12.31
C ASN A 359 41.44 -37.01 -11.15
N ALA A 360 40.97 -37.11 -9.89
CA ALA A 360 41.84 -37.24 -8.73
C ALA A 360 42.57 -38.61 -8.74
N SER A 361 41.84 -39.70 -8.98
CA SER A 361 42.41 -41.05 -9.08
C SER A 361 43.49 -41.16 -10.17
N SER A 362 43.24 -40.59 -11.36
CA SER A 362 44.23 -40.60 -12.44
C SER A 362 45.45 -39.73 -12.11
N LEU A 363 45.27 -38.60 -11.43
CA LEU A 363 46.37 -37.73 -11.00
C LEU A 363 47.19 -38.38 -9.87
N GLU A 364 46.54 -39.10 -8.96
CA GLU A 364 47.21 -39.91 -7.92
C GLU A 364 48.06 -41.00 -8.58
N GLU A 365 47.52 -41.75 -9.55
CA GLU A 365 48.28 -42.73 -10.34
C GLU A 365 49.47 -42.10 -11.07
N GLU A 366 49.30 -40.96 -11.75
CA GLU A 366 50.38 -40.24 -12.43
C GLU A 366 51.45 -39.76 -11.44
N SER A 367 51.05 -39.24 -10.28
CA SER A 367 51.98 -38.81 -9.23
C SER A 367 52.80 -39.98 -8.67
N HIS A 368 52.20 -41.15 -8.49
CA HIS A 368 52.90 -42.36 -8.09
C HIS A 368 53.88 -42.86 -9.17
N ARG A 369 53.50 -42.80 -10.45
CA ARG A 369 54.40 -43.14 -11.58
C ARG A 369 55.61 -42.20 -11.62
N LEU A 370 55.40 -40.89 -11.43
CA LEU A 370 56.47 -39.88 -11.36
C LEU A 370 57.37 -40.07 -10.13
N GLN A 371 56.80 -40.34 -8.95
CA GLN A 371 57.57 -40.60 -7.73
C GLN A 371 58.50 -41.82 -7.90
N GLN A 372 58.00 -42.90 -8.50
CA GLN A 372 58.83 -44.08 -8.80
C GLN A 372 59.97 -43.78 -9.78
N GLN A 373 59.78 -42.87 -10.73
CA GLN A 373 60.86 -42.40 -11.63
C GLN A 373 61.89 -41.56 -10.88
N LEU A 374 61.46 -40.58 -10.08
CA LEU A 374 62.35 -39.76 -9.24
C LEU A 374 63.17 -40.60 -8.27
N GLU A 375 62.59 -41.63 -7.65
CA GLU A 375 63.32 -42.57 -6.81
C GLU A 375 64.42 -43.33 -7.57
N ARG A 376 64.15 -43.77 -8.81
CA ARG A 376 65.15 -44.45 -9.65
C ARG A 376 66.30 -43.50 -10.03
N ILE A 377 65.97 -42.25 -10.37
CA ILE A 377 66.96 -41.21 -10.68
C ILE A 377 67.81 -40.90 -9.44
N ASN A 378 67.19 -40.61 -8.30
CA ASN A 378 67.88 -40.31 -7.04
C ASN A 378 68.79 -41.48 -6.60
N LYS A 379 68.36 -42.74 -6.76
CA LYS A 379 69.20 -43.92 -6.48
C LYS A 379 70.41 -43.99 -7.42
N ALA A 380 70.24 -43.71 -8.71
CA ALA A 380 71.35 -43.65 -9.67
C ALA A 380 72.32 -42.47 -9.38
N GLU A 381 71.81 -41.30 -9.03
CA GLU A 381 72.63 -40.13 -8.67
C GLU A 381 73.37 -40.33 -7.35
N LEU A 382 72.75 -40.93 -6.33
CA LEU A 382 73.44 -41.28 -5.07
C LEU A 382 74.63 -42.22 -5.34
N MET A 383 74.49 -43.17 -6.27
CA MET A 383 75.58 -44.06 -6.66
C MET A 383 76.70 -43.33 -7.42
N ARG A 384 76.37 -42.38 -8.31
CA ARG A 384 77.35 -41.50 -8.98
C ARG A 384 78.06 -40.58 -7.98
N ALA A 385 77.31 -39.98 -7.05
CA ALA A 385 77.86 -39.14 -5.99
C ALA A 385 78.77 -39.95 -5.04
N SER A 386 78.44 -41.22 -4.78
CA SER A 386 79.27 -42.13 -3.99
C SER A 386 80.61 -42.44 -4.66
N THR A 387 80.66 -42.68 -5.98
CA THR A 387 81.94 -42.88 -6.69
C THR A 387 82.77 -41.59 -6.75
N VAL A 388 82.16 -40.44 -7.07
CA VAL A 388 82.84 -39.13 -7.03
C VAL A 388 83.37 -38.83 -5.61
N ALA A 389 82.59 -39.10 -4.56
CA ALA A 389 83.01 -38.87 -3.18
C ALA A 389 84.16 -39.79 -2.75
N LYS A 390 84.24 -41.04 -3.25
CA LYS A 390 85.41 -41.92 -3.05
C LYS A 390 86.66 -41.30 -3.67
N ASN A 391 86.58 -40.80 -4.90
CA ASN A 391 87.69 -40.15 -5.60
C ASN A 391 88.14 -38.86 -4.88
N VAL A 392 87.19 -38.00 -4.48
CA VAL A 392 87.50 -36.78 -3.70
C VAL A 392 88.10 -37.11 -2.32
N ARG A 393 87.69 -38.22 -1.68
CA ARG A 393 88.33 -38.71 -0.43
C ARG A 393 89.76 -39.21 -0.65
N ALA A 394 90.11 -39.74 -1.83
CA ALA A 394 91.49 -40.07 -2.17
C ALA A 394 92.33 -38.79 -2.33
N ASN A 395 91.87 -37.85 -3.17
CA ASN A 395 92.57 -36.58 -3.41
C ASN A 395 92.74 -35.77 -2.11
N ARG A 396 91.71 -35.70 -1.25
CA ARG A 396 91.80 -35.07 0.07
C ARG A 396 92.77 -35.76 1.03
N ARG A 397 93.09 -37.06 0.87
CA ARG A 397 94.17 -37.70 1.65
C ARG A 397 95.54 -37.18 1.21
N GLY A 398 95.79 -37.09 -0.10
CA GLY A 398 97.00 -36.46 -0.64
C GLY A 398 97.20 -35.02 -0.16
N VAL A 399 96.17 -34.17 -0.28
CA VAL A 399 96.23 -32.78 0.19
C VAL A 399 96.47 -32.69 1.70
N ARG A 400 95.86 -33.56 2.52
CA ARG A 400 96.10 -33.58 3.98
C ARG A 400 97.55 -33.90 4.35
N LEU A 401 98.22 -34.77 3.58
CA LEU A 401 99.64 -35.08 3.79
C LEU A 401 100.52 -33.86 3.47
N ALA A 402 100.19 -33.11 2.42
CA ALA A 402 100.87 -31.84 2.11
C ALA A 402 100.62 -30.77 3.19
N THR A 403 99.37 -30.55 3.61
CA THR A 403 99.05 -29.55 4.64
C THR A 403 99.64 -29.88 6.00
N ARG A 404 99.85 -31.17 6.32
CA ARG A 404 100.53 -31.58 7.57
C ARG A 404 101.98 -31.12 7.63
N LYS A 405 102.71 -31.10 6.50
CA LYS A 405 104.06 -30.52 6.43
C LYS A 405 104.01 -29.03 6.76
N VAL A 406 103.24 -28.26 6.00
CA VAL A 406 103.03 -26.80 6.18
C VAL A 406 102.53 -26.43 7.59
N GLN A 407 101.78 -27.31 8.27
CA GLN A 407 101.34 -27.09 9.65
C GLN A 407 102.42 -27.32 10.71
N VAL A 408 103.45 -28.14 10.45
CA VAL A 408 104.63 -28.20 11.34
C VAL A 408 105.36 -26.86 11.26
N ASP A 409 105.63 -26.39 10.04
CA ASP A 409 106.32 -25.14 9.76
C ASP A 409 105.61 -23.93 10.43
N LYS A 410 104.28 -23.84 10.27
CA LYS A 410 103.47 -22.77 10.88
C LYS A 410 103.27 -22.90 12.40
N LYS A 411 103.40 -24.09 12.99
CA LYS A 411 103.37 -24.24 14.46
C LYS A 411 104.64 -23.70 15.11
N ASN A 412 105.76 -23.75 14.40
CA ASN A 412 107.02 -23.20 14.88
C ASN A 412 106.98 -21.66 14.93
N THR A 413 106.32 -21.01 13.95
CA THR A 413 106.16 -19.53 13.95
C THR A 413 105.04 -19.03 14.87
N ALA A 414 103.89 -19.71 14.95
CA ALA A 414 102.75 -19.26 15.76
C ALA A 414 103.05 -19.23 17.28
N LYS A 415 103.95 -20.10 17.77
CA LYS A 415 104.41 -20.09 19.17
C LYS A 415 105.11 -18.78 19.56
N LEU A 416 105.75 -18.09 18.63
CA LEU A 416 106.50 -16.85 18.89
C LEU A 416 105.54 -15.67 19.16
N MET A 417 104.42 -15.59 18.43
CA MET A 417 103.44 -14.49 18.56
C MET A 417 102.39 -14.71 19.65
N ALA A 418 102.10 -15.96 20.03
CA ALA A 418 101.06 -16.25 21.04
C ALA A 418 101.37 -15.66 22.43
N TYR A 419 102.65 -15.43 22.73
CA TYR A 419 103.13 -14.87 24.00
C TYR A 419 102.78 -13.39 24.21
N GLU A 420 102.48 -12.65 23.14
CA GLU A 420 102.28 -11.19 23.20
C GLU A 420 100.83 -10.81 23.58
N LYS A 421 99.84 -11.49 22.98
CA LYS A 421 98.43 -11.04 23.00
C LYS A 421 97.69 -11.24 24.33
N GLN A 422 98.16 -12.11 25.22
CA GLN A 422 97.40 -12.47 26.43
C GLN A 422 97.28 -11.32 27.46
N ARG A 423 98.07 -10.26 27.34
CA ARG A 423 98.11 -9.10 28.27
C ARG A 423 96.94 -8.11 28.16
N ASP A 424 96.08 -8.21 27.15
CA ASP A 424 95.15 -7.10 26.84
C ASP A 424 93.70 -7.28 27.31
N HIS A 425 93.20 -8.52 27.41
CA HIS A 425 91.75 -8.76 27.44
C HIS A 425 91.06 -8.51 28.79
N GLU A 426 91.78 -8.44 29.91
CA GLU A 426 91.20 -8.50 31.27
C GLU A 426 90.53 -7.19 31.73
N ARG A 427 90.59 -6.11 30.95
CA ARG A 427 90.29 -4.71 31.37
C ARG A 427 88.87 -4.19 31.09
N ILE A 428 87.90 -5.00 30.66
CA ILE A 428 86.66 -4.49 30.01
C ILE A 428 85.32 -4.76 30.74
N ASN A 429 85.17 -5.86 31.48
CA ASN A 429 83.82 -6.43 31.74
C ASN A 429 82.93 -5.74 32.82
N GLU A 430 83.46 -4.88 33.69
CA GLU A 430 82.86 -4.62 35.01
C GLU A 430 81.72 -3.57 35.06
N ARG A 431 81.12 -3.16 33.93
CA ARG A 431 80.41 -1.85 33.82
C ARG A 431 78.89 -1.86 33.52
N LEU A 432 78.15 -2.99 33.56
CA LEU A 432 76.86 -3.10 32.82
C LEU A 432 75.55 -3.42 33.58
N ASP A 433 75.53 -3.67 34.91
CA ASP A 433 74.39 -4.40 35.52
C ASP A 433 73.35 -3.61 36.35
N GLU A 434 73.54 -2.32 36.64
CA GLU A 434 72.80 -1.67 37.75
C GLU A 434 71.36 -1.17 37.45
N ASP A 435 71.03 -0.82 36.21
CA ASP A 435 69.95 0.14 35.89
C ASP A 435 68.47 -0.30 36.12
N ARG A 436 68.19 -1.61 36.22
CA ARG A 436 66.91 -2.16 35.69
C ARG A 436 65.66 -2.09 36.60
N ARG A 437 65.73 -1.56 37.83
CA ARG A 437 64.79 -1.96 38.92
C ARG A 437 63.54 -1.10 39.24
N LYS A 438 63.33 0.11 38.67
CA LYS A 438 62.47 1.16 39.31
C LYS A 438 60.99 1.34 38.87
N LYS A 439 60.41 0.60 37.91
CA LYS A 439 59.27 1.11 37.08
C LYS A 439 57.81 0.64 37.38
N ALA A 440 57.44 0.09 38.55
CA ALA A 440 56.32 -0.88 38.61
C ALA A 440 54.97 -0.55 39.38
N SER A 441 54.79 0.55 40.12
CA SER A 441 53.84 0.55 41.26
C SER A 441 52.40 1.14 41.11
N ILE A 442 52.06 1.90 40.06
CA ILE A 442 51.03 2.97 40.19
C ILE A 442 49.54 2.56 39.96
N ILE A 443 49.25 1.52 39.19
CA ILE A 443 48.01 1.43 38.35
C ILE A 443 46.69 1.07 39.09
N LYS A 444 46.65 0.93 40.42
CA LYS A 444 45.67 0.06 41.11
C LYS A 444 44.35 0.66 41.65
N ARG A 445 44.03 1.96 41.46
CA ARG A 445 43.04 2.67 42.32
C ARG A 445 41.60 2.87 41.78
N ILE A 446 41.35 2.86 40.47
CA ILE A 446 40.11 3.44 39.88
C ILE A 446 38.98 2.39 39.73
N ARG A 447 38.46 1.86 40.85
CA ARG A 447 37.29 0.95 40.90
C ARG A 447 36.55 1.06 42.24
N SER A 448 35.46 1.82 42.34
CA SER A 448 34.64 1.86 43.58
C SER A 448 33.21 2.41 43.49
N GLU A 449 32.96 3.54 42.81
CA GLU A 449 32.05 4.54 43.44
C GLU A 449 30.56 4.63 43.06
N GLU A 450 30.06 4.09 41.93
CA GLU A 450 28.74 4.54 41.41
C GLU A 450 27.71 3.41 41.10
N GLU A 451 26.71 3.24 41.98
CA GLU A 451 25.47 2.47 41.73
C GLU A 451 24.20 3.11 42.38
N ALA A 452 23.06 3.04 41.66
CA ALA A 452 21.64 2.98 42.10
C ALA A 452 20.94 4.09 42.94
N TRP A 453 19.75 4.55 42.48
CA TRP A 453 18.49 4.70 43.28
C TRP A 453 17.21 4.93 42.41
N LEU A 454 15.97 4.62 42.89
CA LEU A 454 14.69 4.75 42.10
C LEU A 454 13.33 4.59 42.89
N LEU A 455 12.21 5.20 42.39
CA LEU A 455 10.73 4.88 42.52
C LEU A 455 9.80 5.39 43.70
N GLN A 456 8.57 5.92 43.40
CA GLN A 456 7.18 5.47 43.86
C GLN A 456 5.93 6.42 43.55
N LYS A 457 4.70 6.18 44.11
CA LYS A 457 3.27 6.43 43.64
C LYS A 457 2.20 6.45 44.82
N GLU A 458 0.86 6.75 44.83
CA GLU A 458 -0.25 7.32 43.97
C GLU A 458 -1.68 7.46 44.67
N ASN A 459 -2.65 8.26 44.12
CA ASN A 459 -4.17 8.20 44.22
C ASN A 459 -4.96 8.53 45.55
N TYR A 460 -6.33 8.52 45.71
CA TYR A 460 -7.49 9.28 45.09
C TYR A 460 -8.88 9.17 45.89
N PRO A 461 -9.93 10.07 45.81
CA PRO A 461 -11.13 10.17 46.75
C PRO A 461 -12.61 10.12 46.19
N LYS A 462 -13.71 10.18 47.03
CA LYS A 462 -15.19 10.19 46.63
C LYS A 462 -16.32 10.71 47.65
N PRO A 463 -17.65 10.84 47.27
CA PRO A 463 -18.74 11.63 47.95
C PRO A 463 -20.13 10.92 48.27
N TYR A 464 -21.27 11.65 48.44
CA TYR A 464 -22.67 11.16 48.74
C TYR A 464 -23.86 11.99 48.09
N ASP A 465 -25.15 11.63 48.31
CA ASP A 465 -26.38 11.93 47.49
C ASP A 465 -27.73 12.01 48.33
N PRO A 466 -28.89 12.55 47.85
CA PRO A 466 -30.09 12.84 48.69
C PRO A 466 -31.38 12.02 48.39
N THR A 467 -32.34 11.99 49.33
CA THR A 467 -33.71 11.45 49.10
C THR A 467 -34.76 12.13 49.99
N ASP A 468 -35.34 13.24 49.52
CA ASP A 468 -36.51 13.89 50.13
C ASP A 468 -37.51 14.31 49.03
N ILE A 469 -38.80 14.13 49.29
CA ILE A 469 -39.90 14.65 48.44
C ILE A 469 -40.57 15.78 49.22
N PRO A 470 -40.25 17.06 48.92
CA PRO A 470 -40.69 18.17 49.76
C PRO A 470 -42.12 18.59 49.41
N GLY A 471 -43.02 18.56 50.40
CA GLY A 471 -44.42 18.95 50.24
C GLY A 471 -44.59 20.43 49.90
N HIS A 472 -44.90 20.72 48.64
CA HIS A 472 -45.24 22.06 48.16
C HIS A 472 -46.70 22.05 47.68
N GLY A 473 -47.60 22.63 48.47
CA GLY A 473 -49.04 22.61 48.21
C GLY A 473 -49.41 23.26 46.87
N LEU A 474 -50.37 22.67 46.16
CA LEU A 474 -50.74 23.08 44.80
C LEU A 474 -52.25 22.98 44.60
N LEU A 475 -52.82 23.97 43.93
CA LEU A 475 -54.26 24.36 43.94
C LEU A 475 -55.29 23.35 43.39
N SER A 476 -54.96 22.06 43.28
CA SER A 476 -55.83 20.96 42.84
C SER A 476 -56.10 19.93 43.94
N GLU A 477 -55.93 20.29 45.22
CA GLU A 477 -56.21 19.47 46.41
C GLU A 477 -57.72 19.29 46.67
N MET A 478 -58.43 18.65 45.72
CA MET A 478 -59.81 18.18 45.93
C MET A 478 -59.88 17.13 47.04
N SER A 479 -60.94 17.14 47.85
CA SER A 479 -61.04 16.19 48.96
C SER A 479 -61.14 14.74 48.47
N LEU A 480 -60.52 13.84 49.23
CA LEU A 480 -60.48 12.40 48.93
C LEU A 480 -61.88 11.75 48.91
N ALA A 481 -62.92 12.45 49.38
CA ALA A 481 -64.32 12.02 49.30
C ALA A 481 -65.00 12.50 48.01
N GLU A 482 -64.91 13.79 47.65
CA GLU A 482 -65.49 14.34 46.40
C GLU A 482 -64.96 13.65 45.15
N LEU A 483 -63.69 13.23 45.20
CA LEU A 483 -63.04 12.43 44.17
C LEU A 483 -63.65 11.04 43.96
N LYS A 484 -64.64 10.59 44.76
CA LYS A 484 -65.24 9.25 44.68
C LYS A 484 -66.58 9.21 43.93
N GLU A 485 -67.47 10.20 44.10
CA GLU A 485 -68.80 10.16 43.47
C GLU A 485 -68.77 10.55 41.99
N ARG A 486 -68.04 11.63 41.64
CA ARG A 486 -67.74 11.97 40.24
C ARG A 486 -67.09 10.79 39.50
N LEU A 487 -66.23 10.06 40.21
CA LEU A 487 -65.55 8.85 39.76
C LEU A 487 -66.50 7.66 39.57
N PHE A 488 -67.64 7.57 40.28
CA PHE A 488 -68.63 6.51 40.07
C PHE A 488 -69.41 6.68 38.76
N LEU A 489 -70.00 7.86 38.52
CA LEU A 489 -70.73 8.12 37.26
C LEU A 489 -69.80 8.09 36.05
N MET A 490 -68.58 8.63 36.19
CA MET A 490 -67.54 8.49 35.17
C MET A 490 -67.16 7.03 34.91
N ARG A 491 -67.09 6.15 35.93
CA ARG A 491 -66.83 4.71 35.72
C ARG A 491 -67.92 4.06 34.86
N GLN A 492 -69.19 4.40 35.04
CA GLN A 492 -70.28 3.78 34.25
C GLN A 492 -70.22 4.21 32.77
N GLN A 493 -70.12 5.52 32.50
CA GLN A 493 -70.02 6.01 31.12
C GLN A 493 -68.71 5.57 30.45
N ASN A 494 -67.61 5.45 31.22
CA ASN A 494 -66.38 4.84 30.72
C ASN A 494 -66.55 3.35 30.42
N SER A 495 -67.34 2.58 31.19
CA SER A 495 -67.55 1.14 30.98
C SER A 495 -68.14 0.83 29.59
N ILE A 496 -69.18 1.57 29.17
CA ILE A 496 -69.79 1.42 27.84
C ILE A 496 -68.79 1.84 26.75
N ASN A 497 -68.21 3.04 26.88
CA ASN A 497 -67.16 3.53 25.98
C ASN A 497 -65.92 2.62 25.90
N LEU A 498 -65.68 1.78 26.92
CA LEU A 498 -64.60 0.79 26.93
C LEU A 498 -65.02 -0.50 26.22
N ALA A 499 -66.28 -0.94 26.32
CA ALA A 499 -66.78 -2.11 25.61
C ALA A 499 -66.65 -1.92 24.08
N ASP A 500 -67.19 -0.84 23.54
CA ASP A 500 -67.10 -0.53 22.10
C ASP A 500 -65.64 -0.47 21.63
N LYS A 501 -64.78 0.21 22.41
CA LYS A 501 -63.33 0.29 22.13
C LYS A 501 -62.65 -1.07 22.23
N ILE A 502 -63.08 -1.98 23.10
CA ILE A 502 -62.54 -3.35 23.20
C ILE A 502 -62.90 -4.17 21.97
N GLU A 503 -64.13 -4.08 21.46
CA GLU A 503 -64.53 -4.76 20.23
C GLU A 503 -63.83 -4.19 18.99
N ASP A 504 -63.77 -2.86 18.90
CA ASP A 504 -63.06 -2.15 17.84
C ASP A 504 -61.55 -2.48 17.85
N ILE A 505 -60.93 -2.57 19.04
CA ILE A 505 -59.56 -3.08 19.23
C ILE A 505 -59.43 -4.57 18.87
N LYS A 506 -60.43 -5.41 19.13
CA LYS A 506 -60.44 -6.85 18.81
C LYS A 506 -60.47 -7.06 17.29
N CYS A 507 -61.37 -6.39 16.56
CA CYS A 507 -61.41 -6.41 15.10
C CYS A 507 -60.11 -5.86 14.48
N LYS A 508 -59.57 -4.76 15.02
CA LYS A 508 -58.27 -4.17 14.62
C LYS A 508 -57.05 -5.01 15.05
N ARG A 509 -57.22 -6.06 15.86
CA ARG A 509 -56.19 -7.07 16.18
C ARG A 509 -56.30 -8.29 15.27
N GLN A 510 -57.52 -8.76 14.98
CA GLN A 510 -57.78 -9.91 14.09
C GLN A 510 -57.25 -9.65 12.67
N THR A 511 -57.73 -8.59 12.02
CA THR A 511 -57.25 -8.11 10.70
C THR A 511 -55.74 -7.95 10.62
N LYS A 512 -55.10 -7.39 11.67
CA LYS A 512 -53.63 -7.30 11.73
C LYS A 512 -52.99 -8.69 11.80
N SER A 513 -53.52 -9.60 12.62
CA SER A 513 -52.99 -10.96 12.74
C SER A 513 -53.12 -11.77 11.45
N GLU A 514 -54.25 -11.64 10.74
CA GLU A 514 -54.51 -12.25 9.44
C GLU A 514 -53.45 -11.80 8.42
N ASN A 515 -53.34 -10.49 8.18
CA ASN A 515 -52.33 -9.90 7.30
C ASN A 515 -50.91 -10.36 7.65
N ILE A 516 -50.56 -10.46 8.94
CA ILE A 516 -49.24 -10.94 9.39
C ILE A 516 -49.01 -12.41 9.00
N THR A 517 -50.02 -13.29 9.12
CA THR A 517 -49.88 -14.69 8.68
C THR A 517 -49.75 -14.80 7.16
N GLU A 518 -50.37 -13.90 6.39
CA GLU A 518 -50.23 -13.86 4.93
C GLU A 518 -48.83 -13.42 4.51
N LEU A 519 -48.31 -12.34 5.10
CA LEU A 519 -46.92 -11.93 4.89
C LEU A 519 -45.93 -13.05 5.28
N GLN A 520 -46.19 -13.80 6.36
CA GLN A 520 -45.37 -14.97 6.73
C GLN A 520 -45.42 -16.08 5.66
N LYS A 521 -46.59 -16.38 5.08
CA LYS A 521 -46.72 -17.36 3.98
C LYS A 521 -45.91 -16.91 2.76
N LEU A 522 -46.07 -15.65 2.34
CA LEU A 522 -45.34 -15.07 1.20
C LEU A 522 -43.81 -15.08 1.43
N ILE A 523 -43.35 -14.61 2.59
CA ILE A 523 -41.93 -14.65 3.00
C ILE A 523 -41.39 -16.09 3.00
N SER A 524 -42.18 -17.07 3.42
CA SER A 524 -41.80 -18.50 3.37
C SER A 524 -41.60 -18.96 1.93
N CYS A 525 -42.52 -18.64 1.02
CA CYS A 525 -42.39 -18.94 -0.41
C CYS A 525 -41.13 -18.31 -1.02
N PHE A 526 -40.88 -17.01 -0.78
CA PHE A 526 -39.65 -16.34 -1.24
C PHE A 526 -38.37 -16.96 -0.68
N LYS A 527 -38.35 -17.32 0.61
CA LYS A 527 -37.20 -18.01 1.24
C LYS A 527 -36.97 -19.39 0.64
N ASN A 528 -38.03 -20.15 0.37
CA ASN A 528 -37.96 -21.48 -0.24
C ASN A 528 -37.46 -21.40 -1.69
N ALA A 529 -37.99 -20.49 -2.51
CA ALA A 529 -37.52 -20.25 -3.88
C ALA A 529 -36.05 -19.78 -3.93
N LYS A 530 -35.65 -18.87 -3.02
CA LYS A 530 -34.26 -18.42 -2.88
C LYS A 530 -33.32 -19.53 -2.40
N SER A 531 -33.83 -20.47 -1.59
CA SER A 531 -33.10 -21.67 -1.13
C SER A 531 -32.91 -22.69 -2.25
N THR A 532 -33.95 -23.01 -3.03
CA THR A 532 -33.84 -23.95 -4.16
C THR A 532 -32.96 -23.39 -5.29
N SER A 533 -33.08 -22.09 -5.60
CA SER A 533 -32.19 -21.40 -6.54
C SER A 533 -30.72 -21.46 -6.09
N ARG A 534 -30.43 -21.15 -4.82
CA ARG A 534 -29.07 -21.29 -4.24
C ARG A 534 -28.54 -22.72 -4.27
N LYS A 535 -29.39 -23.74 -4.08
CA LYS A 535 -28.99 -25.15 -4.23
C LYS A 535 -28.65 -25.49 -5.68
N ARG A 536 -29.47 -25.07 -6.65
CA ARG A 536 -29.19 -25.25 -8.09
C ARG A 536 -27.87 -24.59 -8.49
N GLN A 537 -27.62 -23.35 -8.06
CA GLN A 537 -26.34 -22.67 -8.27
C GLN A 537 -25.17 -23.43 -7.64
N LYS A 538 -25.27 -23.86 -6.38
CA LYS A 538 -24.20 -24.63 -5.72
C LYS A 538 -23.88 -25.94 -6.42
N ASN A 539 -24.87 -26.62 -6.98
CA ASN A 539 -24.63 -27.85 -7.74
C ASN A 539 -23.90 -27.56 -9.07
N TYR A 540 -24.19 -26.42 -9.73
CA TYR A 540 -23.53 -26.01 -10.98
C TYR A 540 -22.10 -25.50 -10.78
N TYR A 541 -21.82 -24.79 -9.68
CA TYR A 541 -20.47 -24.32 -9.34
C TYR A 541 -19.67 -25.31 -8.47
N GLY A 542 -20.27 -26.42 -8.05
CA GLY A 542 -19.68 -27.42 -7.16
C GLY A 542 -18.87 -28.51 -7.85
N GLN A 543 -18.82 -28.51 -9.19
CA GLN A 543 -17.88 -29.27 -9.99
C GLN A 543 -16.61 -28.43 -10.17
N GLU A 544 -15.73 -28.45 -9.17
CA GLU A 544 -14.36 -27.94 -9.33
C GLU A 544 -13.59 -28.95 -10.20
N GLU A 545 -13.33 -28.60 -11.46
CA GLU A 545 -12.52 -29.39 -12.38
C GLU A 545 -11.04 -29.37 -11.92
N ASP A 546 -10.42 -30.55 -11.80
CA ASP A 546 -9.04 -30.66 -11.33
C ASP A 546 -8.06 -29.97 -12.31
N LEU A 547 -7.25 -29.06 -11.78
CA LEU A 547 -6.33 -28.21 -12.57
C LEU A 547 -5.35 -29.03 -13.43
N TYR A 548 -5.03 -30.27 -13.03
CA TYR A 548 -4.16 -31.18 -13.75
C TYR A 548 -4.83 -31.91 -14.94
N ASP A 549 -6.16 -31.96 -14.98
CA ASP A 549 -6.91 -32.51 -16.11
C ASP A 549 -7.28 -31.41 -17.12
N LEU A 550 -7.49 -30.17 -16.64
CA LEU A 550 -7.58 -28.97 -17.49
C LEU A 550 -6.28 -28.66 -18.27
N TYR A 551 -5.11 -28.87 -17.65
CA TYR A 551 -3.81 -28.51 -18.25
C TYR A 551 -2.84 -29.72 -18.24
N PRO A 552 -2.84 -30.57 -19.29
CA PRO A 552 -2.03 -31.80 -19.31
C PRO A 552 -0.51 -31.55 -19.18
N GLU A 553 0.00 -30.38 -19.61
CA GLU A 553 1.40 -29.99 -19.39
C GLU A 553 1.83 -30.05 -17.91
N LEU A 554 0.93 -29.74 -16.97
CA LEU A 554 1.21 -29.81 -15.53
C LEU A 554 1.37 -31.27 -15.07
N LYS A 555 0.58 -32.17 -15.66
CA LYS A 555 0.59 -33.62 -15.42
C LYS A 555 1.93 -34.21 -15.87
N ASP A 556 2.41 -33.82 -17.05
CA ASP A 556 3.71 -34.23 -17.58
C ASP A 556 4.88 -33.69 -16.75
N LEU A 557 4.85 -32.41 -16.37
CA LEU A 557 5.87 -31.80 -15.51
C LEU A 557 5.91 -32.45 -14.12
N ALA A 558 4.76 -32.80 -13.54
CA ALA A 558 4.68 -33.52 -12.28
C ALA A 558 5.23 -34.95 -12.38
N GLN A 559 4.92 -35.69 -13.45
CA GLN A 559 5.49 -37.01 -13.73
C GLN A 559 7.01 -36.96 -13.93
N LEU A 560 7.51 -35.98 -14.70
CA LEU A 560 8.94 -35.78 -14.93
C LEU A 560 9.68 -35.45 -13.63
N LEU A 561 9.09 -34.61 -12.76
CA LEU A 561 9.59 -34.30 -11.43
C LEU A 561 9.61 -35.53 -10.50
N LEU A 562 8.58 -36.38 -10.56
CA LEU A 562 8.57 -37.66 -9.83
C LEU A 562 9.70 -38.59 -10.32
N LYS A 563 9.93 -38.68 -11.64
CA LYS A 563 11.06 -39.44 -12.21
C LYS A 563 12.39 -38.91 -11.72
N ARG A 564 12.64 -37.59 -11.79
CA ARG A 564 13.87 -36.95 -11.27
C ARG A 564 14.12 -37.22 -9.78
N ARG A 565 13.04 -37.27 -8.98
CA ARG A 565 13.15 -37.61 -7.55
C ARG A 565 13.54 -39.08 -7.32
N ARG A 566 13.04 -40.02 -8.13
CA ARG A 566 13.45 -41.45 -8.08
C ARG A 566 14.93 -41.62 -8.43
N GLU A 567 15.38 -41.03 -9.54
CA GLU A 567 16.81 -40.99 -9.95
C GLU A 567 17.70 -40.50 -8.79
N ARG A 568 17.25 -39.49 -8.04
CA ARG A 568 17.97 -38.98 -6.86
C ARG A 568 17.98 -39.96 -5.68
N GLN A 569 16.93 -40.76 -5.47
CA GLN A 569 16.89 -41.77 -4.40
C GLN A 569 17.84 -42.94 -4.68
N GLU A 570 17.95 -43.34 -5.95
CA GLU A 570 18.87 -44.38 -6.41
C GLU A 570 20.33 -43.96 -6.15
N LEU A 571 20.68 -42.71 -6.47
CA LEU A 571 22.00 -42.10 -6.25
C LEU A 571 22.36 -41.84 -4.77
N LEU A 572 21.42 -41.98 -3.84
CA LEU A 572 21.64 -41.84 -2.40
C LEU A 572 22.01 -43.19 -1.76
N PRO A 573 23.00 -43.22 -0.83
CA PRO A 573 23.38 -44.46 -0.14
C PRO A 573 22.22 -44.98 0.72
N ALA A 574 22.13 -46.31 0.86
CA ALA A 574 20.96 -47.01 1.40
C ALA A 574 20.41 -46.41 2.71
N ASN A 575 21.30 -46.09 3.67
CA ASN A 575 20.98 -45.52 4.98
C ASN A 575 20.32 -44.12 4.93
N SER A 576 20.19 -43.50 3.75
CA SER A 576 19.59 -42.17 3.55
C SER A 576 18.34 -42.16 2.66
N ARG A 577 17.83 -43.34 2.26
CA ARG A 577 16.67 -43.47 1.39
C ARG A 577 15.34 -43.30 2.16
N VAL A 578 14.87 -42.06 2.25
CA VAL A 578 13.52 -41.73 2.75
C VAL A 578 12.46 -42.29 1.79
N LYS A 579 11.44 -43.00 2.28
CA LYS A 579 10.32 -43.47 1.43
C LYS A 579 9.54 -42.26 0.90
N ILE A 580 9.45 -42.13 -0.43
CA ILE A 580 8.46 -41.25 -1.07
C ILE A 580 7.09 -41.88 -0.86
N SER A 581 6.19 -41.18 -0.14
CA SER A 581 4.76 -41.50 -0.16
C SER A 581 4.20 -41.29 -1.57
N ARG A 582 3.24 -42.14 -1.97
CA ARG A 582 2.48 -41.93 -3.22
C ARG A 582 1.75 -40.58 -3.19
#